data_AF-A0A4Y8C8C0-F1
#
_entry.id   AF-A0A4Y8C8C0-F1
#
_cell.length_a   1.000
_cell.length_b   1.000
_cell.length_c   1.000
_cell.angle_alpha   90.00
_cell.angle_beta   90.00
_cell.angle_gamma   90.00
#
_symmetry.space_group_name_H-M   'P 1'
#
loop_
_entity.id
_entity.type
_entity.pdbx_description
1 polymer ?
#
loop_
_entity_poly.entity_id
_entity_poly.type
_entity_poly.pdbx_seq_one_letter_code
_entity_poly.pdbx_strand_id
1 'polypeptide(L)'
;LKKIKSWFDYGMYTPIQVAATIALDGDQTCVDEIRATYDKRMHILLEAFENAGWKLQKPRASMFVWAKLPESKRHLKSLEFSKQLLQRASVAVSPGVGFGEAGDEYVRIALIENENR
;
A
#
# COMPACT_ATOMS: atom_id res chain seq x y z
N LEU A 1 19.53 -18.29 16.20
CA LEU A 1 19.46 -17.31 15.10
C LEU A 1 20.77 -17.19 14.32
N LYS A 2 21.88 -16.69 14.90
CA LYS A 2 23.20 -16.57 14.20
C LYS A 2 23.68 -17.85 13.52
N LYS A 3 23.65 -18.99 14.24
CA LYS A 3 24.02 -20.30 13.68
C LYS A 3 23.14 -20.68 12.50
N ILE A 4 21.82 -20.51 12.58
CA ILE A 4 20.87 -20.86 11.51
C ILE A 4 21.12 -20.00 10.26
N LYS A 5 21.34 -18.70 10.40
CA LYS A 5 21.57 -17.78 9.27
C LYS A 5 22.76 -18.20 8.40
N SER A 6 23.88 -18.60 9.02
CA SER A 6 25.08 -19.03 8.30
C SER A 6 24.92 -20.34 7.52
N TRP A 7 23.88 -21.15 7.81
CA TRP A 7 23.54 -22.32 7.00
C TRP A 7 22.67 -21.99 5.79
N PHE A 8 21.99 -20.85 5.78
CA PHE A 8 21.10 -20.42 4.69
C PHE A 8 21.75 -19.40 3.75
N ASP A 9 22.59 -18.51 4.29
CA ASP A 9 23.35 -17.55 3.49
C ASP A 9 24.61 -17.06 4.22
N TYR A 10 25.48 -16.40 3.45
CA TYR A 10 26.77 -15.86 3.94
C TYR A 10 26.69 -14.38 4.33
N GLY A 11 25.48 -13.85 4.56
CA GLY A 11 25.24 -12.44 4.83
C GLY A 11 24.59 -11.71 3.64
N MET A 12 24.22 -10.45 3.88
CA MET A 12 23.65 -9.60 2.84
C MET A 12 24.71 -9.29 1.79
N TYR A 13 24.32 -9.21 0.51
CA TYR A 13 25.23 -8.90 -0.57
C TYR A 13 25.98 -7.58 -0.28
N THR A 14 27.31 -7.65 -0.16
CA THR A 14 28.15 -6.54 0.35
C THR A 14 27.91 -5.21 -0.38
N PRO A 15 27.73 -5.15 -1.71
CA PRO A 15 27.40 -3.90 -2.39
C PRO A 15 26.11 -3.23 -1.91
N ILE A 16 25.08 -4.01 -1.54
CA ILE A 16 23.83 -3.44 -0.96
C ILE A 16 24.11 -2.88 0.44
N GLN A 17 25.01 -3.50 1.21
CA GLN A 17 25.39 -2.98 2.54
C GLN A 17 26.09 -1.62 2.42
N VAL A 18 26.99 -1.46 1.45
CA VAL A 18 27.67 -0.18 1.17
C VAL A 18 26.68 0.86 0.62
N ALA A 19 25.78 0.47 -0.28
CA ALA A 19 24.74 1.38 -0.75
C ALA A 19 23.81 1.84 0.38
N ALA A 20 23.50 0.95 1.34
CA ALA A 20 22.69 1.27 2.50
C ALA A 20 23.36 2.29 3.44
N THR A 21 24.70 2.24 3.61
CA THR A 21 25.39 3.25 4.43
C THR A 21 25.27 4.63 3.79
N ILE A 22 25.42 4.72 2.47
CA ILE A 22 25.23 5.97 1.72
C ILE A 22 23.77 6.46 1.85
N ALA A 23 22.80 5.56 1.72
CA ALA A 23 21.39 5.92 1.82
C ALA A 23 20.97 6.40 3.22
N LEU A 24 21.61 5.88 4.29
CA LEU A 24 21.32 6.26 5.67
C LEU A 24 22.01 7.55 6.11
N ASP A 25 23.28 7.72 5.73
CA ASP A 25 24.12 8.82 6.23
C ASP A 25 24.18 10.01 5.26
N GLY A 26 23.80 9.81 4.00
CA GLY A 26 23.80 10.83 2.96
C GLY A 26 22.60 11.77 3.01
N ASP A 27 22.52 12.65 2.00
CA ASP A 27 21.39 13.58 1.82
C ASP A 27 20.05 12.85 1.74
N GLN A 28 19.08 13.33 2.54
CA GLN A 28 17.74 12.75 2.65
C GLN A 28 16.71 13.46 1.76
N THR A 29 17.11 14.44 0.95
CA THR A 29 16.21 15.15 0.01
C THR A 29 15.42 14.18 -0.87
N CYS A 30 16.04 13.08 -1.32
CA CYS A 30 15.36 12.05 -2.11
C CYS A 30 14.19 11.38 -1.35
N VAL A 31 14.30 11.23 -0.03
CA VAL A 31 13.23 10.69 0.82
C VAL A 31 12.09 11.69 0.94
N ASP A 32 12.41 12.99 1.07
CA ASP A 32 11.40 14.05 1.16
C ASP A 32 10.63 14.22 -0.15
N GLU A 33 11.29 14.10 -1.29
CA GLU A 33 10.65 14.07 -2.62
C GLU A 33 9.70 12.86 -2.77
N ILE A 34 10.12 11.68 -2.29
CA ILE A 34 9.27 10.48 -2.29
C ILE A 34 8.05 10.69 -1.38
N ARG A 35 8.24 11.27 -0.19
CA ARG A 35 7.12 11.59 0.73
C ARG A 35 6.13 12.55 0.09
N ALA A 36 6.61 13.62 -0.54
CA ALA A 36 5.77 14.59 -1.24
C ALA A 36 4.98 13.92 -2.38
N THR A 37 5.62 13.02 -3.12
CA THR A 37 4.97 12.23 -4.18
C THR A 37 3.83 11.37 -3.61
N TYR A 38 4.05 10.65 -2.51
CA TYR A 38 3.01 9.83 -1.89
C TYR A 38 1.87 10.66 -1.30
N ASP A 39 2.15 11.82 -0.70
CA ASP A 39 1.10 12.69 -0.16
C ASP A 39 0.23 13.26 -1.29
N LYS A 40 0.84 13.66 -2.42
CA LYS A 40 0.09 14.10 -3.60
C LYS A 40 -0.80 13.01 -4.17
N ARG A 41 -0.26 11.79 -4.35
CA ARG A 41 -1.04 10.62 -4.80
C ARG A 41 -2.18 10.30 -3.83
N MET A 42 -1.94 10.41 -2.52
CA MET A 42 -2.96 10.22 -1.50
C MET A 42 -4.13 11.18 -1.70
N HIS A 43 -3.83 12.47 -1.88
CA HIS A 43 -4.87 13.49 -2.07
C HIS A 43 -5.74 13.21 -3.29
N ILE A 44 -5.12 12.92 -4.44
CA ILE A 44 -5.84 12.60 -5.68
C ILE A 44 -6.71 11.35 -5.51
N LEU A 45 -6.18 10.30 -4.90
CA LEU A 45 -6.94 9.07 -4.66
C LEU A 45 -8.15 9.31 -3.78
N LEU A 46 -7.99 10.02 -2.67
CA LEU A 46 -9.10 10.31 -1.75
C LEU A 46 -10.21 11.13 -2.45
N GLU A 47 -9.82 12.13 -3.23
CA GLU A 47 -10.76 12.95 -4.00
C GLU A 47 -11.50 12.13 -5.07
N ALA A 48 -10.78 11.30 -5.83
CA ALA A 48 -11.38 10.46 -6.87
C ALA A 48 -12.42 9.48 -6.30
N PHE A 49 -12.11 8.83 -5.17
CA PHE A 49 -13.05 7.91 -4.52
C PHE A 49 -14.21 8.65 -3.83
N GLU A 50 -13.98 9.83 -3.24
CA GLU A 50 -15.07 10.66 -2.69
C GLU A 50 -16.04 11.11 -3.78
N ASN A 51 -15.54 11.54 -4.95
CA ASN A 51 -16.35 11.89 -6.12
C ASN A 51 -17.15 10.69 -6.66
N ALA A 52 -16.62 9.47 -6.53
CA ALA A 52 -17.33 8.24 -6.86
C ALA A 52 -18.33 7.78 -5.77
N GLY A 53 -18.52 8.56 -4.70
CA GLY A 53 -19.44 8.26 -3.60
C GLY A 53 -18.89 7.29 -2.55
N TRP A 54 -17.59 7.00 -2.57
CA TRP A 54 -16.92 6.16 -1.58
C TRP A 54 -15.90 6.95 -0.77
N LYS A 55 -16.36 7.51 0.35
CA LYS A 55 -15.51 8.31 1.24
C LYS A 55 -14.50 7.44 1.98
N LEU A 56 -13.22 7.69 1.74
CA LEU A 56 -12.10 7.00 2.37
C LEU A 56 -11.48 7.85 3.50
N GLN A 57 -10.87 7.21 4.49
CA GLN A 57 -10.17 7.90 5.56
C GLN A 57 -8.70 8.15 5.16
N LYS A 58 -8.22 9.40 5.27
CA LYS A 58 -6.81 9.71 5.06
C LYS A 58 -5.97 9.04 6.17
N PRO A 59 -5.02 8.16 5.83
CA PRO A 59 -4.11 7.60 6.82
C PRO A 59 -3.07 8.65 7.22
N ARG A 60 -2.54 8.52 8.44
CA ARG A 60 -1.49 9.44 8.95
C ARG A 60 -0.11 9.18 8.35
N ALA A 61 0.13 7.96 7.86
CA ALA A 61 1.40 7.51 7.30
C ALA A 61 1.18 6.24 6.45
N SER A 62 2.27 5.71 5.88
CA SER A 62 2.33 4.57 4.95
C SER A 62 1.91 4.89 3.51
N MET A 63 2.08 3.90 2.65
CA MET A 63 1.77 3.96 1.21
C MET A 63 0.40 3.36 0.87
N PHE A 64 -0.43 3.10 1.89
CA PHE A 64 -1.67 2.35 1.75
C PHE A 64 -2.86 3.12 2.31
N VAL A 65 -3.99 3.03 1.61
CA VAL A 65 -5.29 3.37 2.16
C VAL A 65 -5.98 2.08 2.58
N TRP A 66 -6.34 2.00 3.84
CA TRP A 66 -7.15 0.92 4.39
C TRP A 66 -8.62 1.32 4.28
N ALA A 67 -9.24 0.88 3.19
CA ALA A 67 -10.57 1.33 2.77
C ALA A 67 -11.65 0.38 3.30
N LYS A 68 -12.49 0.88 4.21
CA LYS A 68 -13.68 0.14 4.65
C LYS A 68 -14.66 0.01 3.49
N LEU A 69 -15.24 -1.17 3.29
CA LEU A 69 -16.26 -1.39 2.27
C LEU A 69 -17.48 -0.48 2.53
N PRO A 70 -18.11 0.07 1.47
CA PRO A 70 -19.39 0.76 1.59
C PRO A 70 -20.45 -0.14 2.24
N GLU A 71 -21.35 0.43 3.05
CA GLU A 71 -22.40 -0.33 3.76
C GLU A 71 -23.19 -1.24 2.81
N SER A 72 -23.57 -0.70 1.64
CA SER A 72 -24.32 -1.40 0.60
C SER A 72 -23.58 -2.60 -0.01
N LYS A 73 -22.26 -2.71 0.21
CA LYS A 73 -21.40 -3.76 -0.36
C LYS A 73 -20.75 -4.65 0.71
N ARG A 74 -20.96 -4.40 2.01
CA ARG A 74 -20.36 -5.20 3.09
C ARG A 74 -20.69 -6.69 3.02
N HIS A 75 -21.88 -7.04 2.53
CA HIS A 75 -22.31 -8.43 2.36
C HIS A 75 -21.39 -9.23 1.41
N LEU A 76 -20.69 -8.56 0.49
CA LEU A 76 -19.76 -9.21 -0.45
C LEU A 76 -18.47 -9.67 0.24
N LYS A 77 -18.11 -9.05 1.37
CA LYS A 77 -16.81 -9.23 2.03
C LYS A 77 -15.62 -8.88 1.11
N SER A 78 -14.42 -8.87 1.66
CA SER A 78 -13.26 -8.23 1.03
C SER A 78 -12.83 -8.90 -0.26
N LEU A 79 -12.92 -10.24 -0.34
CA LEU A 79 -12.48 -11.01 -1.50
C LEU A 79 -13.37 -10.78 -2.72
N GLU A 80 -14.68 -10.93 -2.56
CA GLU A 80 -15.61 -10.79 -3.69
C GLU A 80 -15.72 -9.33 -4.13
N PHE A 81 -15.67 -8.39 -3.20
CA PHE A 81 -15.60 -6.97 -3.54
C PHE A 81 -14.34 -6.63 -4.37
N SER A 82 -13.17 -7.16 -3.99
CA SER A 82 -11.93 -6.99 -4.75
C SER A 82 -12.03 -7.55 -6.17
N LYS A 83 -12.67 -8.72 -6.35
CA LYS A 83 -12.91 -9.30 -7.67
C LYS A 83 -13.83 -8.43 -8.52
N GLN A 84 -14.90 -7.88 -7.94
CA GLN A 84 -15.81 -6.99 -8.66
C GLN A 84 -15.12 -5.69 -9.10
N LEU A 85 -14.28 -5.09 -8.25
CA LEU A 85 -13.46 -3.93 -8.65
C LEU A 85 -12.54 -4.27 -9.82
N LEU A 86 -11.88 -5.43 -9.79
CA LEU A 86 -11.01 -5.86 -10.88
C LEU A 86 -11.79 -6.06 -12.19
N GLN A 87 -12.94 -6.73 -12.13
CA GLN A 87 -13.70 -7.09 -13.33
C GLN A 87 -14.48 -5.91 -13.92
N ARG A 88 -15.04 -5.04 -13.06
CA ARG A 88 -15.97 -3.98 -13.49
C ARG A 88 -15.33 -2.60 -13.59
N ALA A 89 -14.27 -2.35 -12.81
CA ALA A 89 -13.56 -1.07 -12.81
C ALA A 89 -12.11 -1.20 -13.29
N SER A 90 -11.62 -2.41 -13.58
CA SER A 90 -10.22 -2.66 -13.92
C SER A 90 -9.23 -2.17 -12.86
N VAL A 91 -9.67 -2.15 -11.59
CA VAL A 91 -8.84 -1.74 -10.44
C VAL A 91 -8.52 -2.96 -9.58
N ALA A 92 -7.23 -3.28 -9.46
CA ALA A 92 -6.76 -4.32 -8.56
C ALA A 92 -6.52 -3.75 -7.14
N VAL A 93 -7.15 -4.36 -6.13
CA VAL A 93 -6.94 -4.04 -4.71
C VAL A 93 -6.63 -5.30 -3.91
N SER A 94 -5.96 -5.18 -2.76
CA SER A 94 -5.72 -6.35 -1.90
C SER A 94 -6.92 -6.60 -0.98
N PRO A 95 -7.50 -7.81 -0.97
CA PRO A 95 -8.61 -8.13 -0.06
C PRO A 95 -8.12 -8.16 1.39
N GLY A 96 -8.86 -7.52 2.28
CA GLY A 96 -8.48 -7.35 3.68
C GLY A 96 -8.37 -8.65 4.46
N VAL A 97 -9.13 -9.70 4.09
CA VAL A 97 -9.03 -11.05 4.70
C VAL A 97 -7.62 -11.65 4.57
N GLY A 98 -6.85 -11.27 3.55
CA GLY A 98 -5.45 -11.70 3.40
C GLY A 98 -4.51 -11.17 4.50
N PHE A 99 -4.95 -10.17 5.28
CA PHE A 99 -4.23 -9.62 6.42
C PHE A 99 -4.79 -10.10 7.77
N GLY A 100 -5.75 -11.03 7.75
CA GLY A 100 -6.44 -11.58 8.91
C GLY A 100 -7.96 -11.41 8.83
N GLU A 101 -8.70 -12.27 9.53
CA GLU A 101 -10.18 -12.32 9.47
C GLU A 101 -10.84 -10.98 9.86
N ALA A 102 -10.25 -10.25 10.81
CA ALA A 102 -10.72 -8.93 11.22
C ALA A 102 -10.67 -7.87 10.09
N GLY A 103 -9.93 -8.14 9.01
CA GLY A 103 -9.83 -7.27 7.84
C GLY A 103 -10.88 -7.53 6.77
N ASP A 104 -11.77 -8.50 6.90
CA ASP A 104 -12.65 -8.93 5.80
C ASP A 104 -13.73 -7.91 5.39
N GLU A 105 -13.85 -6.81 6.13
CA GLU A 105 -14.69 -5.66 5.77
C GLU A 105 -13.91 -4.49 5.15
N TYR A 106 -12.67 -4.74 4.75
CA TYR A 106 -11.76 -3.75 4.20
C TYR A 106 -11.06 -4.25 2.95
N VAL A 107 -10.56 -3.31 2.15
CA VAL A 107 -9.54 -3.56 1.12
C VAL A 107 -8.37 -2.61 1.31
N ARG A 108 -7.19 -3.05 0.90
CA ARG A 108 -5.99 -2.21 0.88
C ARG A 108 -5.75 -1.71 -0.54
N ILE A 109 -5.64 -0.40 -0.67
CA ILE A 109 -5.30 0.27 -1.93
C ILE A 109 -3.88 0.82 -1.79
N ALA A 110 -3.01 0.55 -2.76
CA ALA A 110 -1.61 0.97 -2.74
C ALA A 110 -1.38 2.16 -3.67
N LEU A 111 -0.63 3.17 -3.21
CA LEU A 111 -0.36 4.41 -3.94
C LEU A 111 0.82 4.29 -4.91
N ILE A 112 0.83 3.23 -5.72
CA ILE A 112 1.96 2.88 -6.59
C ILE A 112 1.82 3.40 -8.03
N GLU A 113 0.59 3.73 -8.45
CA GLU A 113 0.30 4.31 -9.77
C GLU A 113 0.58 5.82 -9.82
N ASN A 114 0.71 6.36 -11.03
CA ASN A 114 0.90 7.78 -11.25
C ASN A 114 -0.43 8.56 -11.16
N GLU A 115 -0.34 9.88 -11.21
CA GLU A 115 -1.47 10.79 -11.01
C GLU A 115 -2.48 10.83 -12.17
N ASN A 116 -2.08 10.37 -13.36
CA ASN A 116 -2.85 10.51 -14.59
C ASN A 116 -3.73 9.28 -14.88
N ARG A 117 -3.95 8.41 -13.89
CA ARG A 117 -4.56 7.10 -14.07
C ARG A 117 -5.75 6.88 -13.14
#